data_AF-A0AAJ3Z0K9-F1
#
_entry.id   AF-A0AAJ3Z0K9-F1
#
_cell.length_a   1.000
_cell.length_b   1.000
_cell.length_c   1.000
_cell.angle_alpha   90.00
_cell.angle_beta   90.00
_cell.angle_gamma   90.00
#
_symmetry.space_group_name_H-M   'P 1'
#
loop_
_entity.id
_entity.type
_entity.pdbx_description
1 polymer ?
#
loop_
_entity_poly.entity_id
_entity_poly.type
_entity_poly.pdbx_seq_one_letter_code
_entity_poly.pdbx_strand_id
1 'polypeptide(L)' 'MLLFFGKFILLYLLCSVAFAFFKVMYYNIGKKFVTKTVDGTKLNWALNVFVKNGTKMDSSDYFIMAVLAALFAIYL' A
#
# COMPACT_ATOMS: atom_id res chain seq x y z
N MET A 1 13.21 18.19 -19.07
CA MET A 1 11.84 18.17 -18.50
C MET A 1 11.02 16.96 -18.98
N LEU A 2 10.87 16.73 -20.29
CA LEU A 2 10.02 15.65 -20.82
C LEU A 2 10.40 14.23 -20.36
N LEU A 3 11.71 13.93 -20.28
CA LEU A 3 12.21 12.65 -19.74
C LEU A 3 11.90 12.45 -18.25
N PHE A 4 11.94 13.52 -17.45
CA PHE A 4 11.58 13.50 -16.04
C PHE A 4 10.09 13.24 -15.85
N PHE A 5 9.27 13.87 -16.68
CA PHE A 5 7.82 13.69 -16.67
C PHE A 5 7.42 12.26 -17.05
N GLY A 6 8.08 11.67 -18.06
CA GLY A 6 7.88 10.27 -18.44
C GLY A 6 8.24 9.30 -17.30
N LYS A 7 9.38 9.52 -16.64
CA LYS A 7 9.78 8.73 -15.45
C LYS A 7 8.76 8.83 -14.31
N PHE A 8 8.25 10.03 -14.04
CA PHE A 8 7.24 10.25 -13.01
C PHE A 8 5.93 9.52 -13.32
N ILE A 9 5.42 9.61 -14.56
CA ILE A 9 4.20 8.89 -14.96
C ILE A 9 4.38 7.38 -14.81
N LEU A 10 5.53 6.84 -15.22
CA LEU A 10 5.80 5.41 -15.16
C LEU A 10 5.93 4.91 -13.72
N LEU A 11 6.60 5.68 -12.86
CA LEU A 11 6.69 5.41 -11.42
C LEU A 11 5.32 5.49 -10.73
N TYR A 12 4.53 6.52 -11.06
CA TYR A 12 3.18 6.68 -10.55
C TYR A 12 2.27 5.51 -10.95
N LEU A 13 2.31 5.07 -12.21
CA LEU A 13 1.57 3.90 -12.67
C LEU A 13 1.99 2.63 -11.93
N LEU A 14 3.30 2.41 -11.76
CA LEU A 14 3.82 1.26 -11.00
C LEU A 14 3.35 1.28 -9.54
N CYS A 15 3.44 2.43 -8.86
CA CYS A 15 2.94 2.59 -7.50
C CYS A 15 1.42 2.36 -7.41
N SER A 16 0.67 2.80 -8.43
CA SER A 16 -0.79 2.64 -8.50
C SER A 16 -1.19 1.18 -8.66
N VAL A 17 -0.51 0.47 -9.55
CA VAL A 17 -0.69 -0.97 -9.77
C VAL A 17 -0.29 -1.76 -8.52
N ALA A 18 0.85 -1.44 -7.92
CA ALA A 18 1.31 -2.06 -6.67
C ALA A 18 0.30 -1.85 -5.54
N PHE A 19 -0.25 -0.64 -5.40
CA PHE A 19 -1.30 -0.35 -4.42
C PHE A 19 -2.58 -1.15 -4.70
N ALA A 20 -3.01 -1.25 -5.96
CA ALA A 20 -4.18 -2.05 -6.32
C ALA A 20 -3.99 -3.54 -5.97
N PHE A 21 -2.83 -4.12 -6.29
CA PHE A 21 -2.49 -5.49 -5.89
C PHE A 21 -2.44 -5.64 -4.37
N PHE A 22 -1.85 -4.68 -3.66
CA PHE A 22 -1.78 -4.69 -2.20
C PHE A 22 -3.18 -4.64 -1.57
N LYS A 23 -4.03 -3.75 -2.07
CA LYS A 23 -5.42 -3.59 -1.64
C LYS A 23 -6.28 -4.82 -1.93
N VAL A 24 -6.04 -5.55 -3.01
CA VAL A 24 -6.85 -6.72 -3.37
C VAL A 24 -6.32 -8.00 -2.71
N MET A 25 -5.01 -8.24 -2.76
CA MET A 25 -4.39 -9.44 -2.19
C MET A 25 -4.14 -9.29 -0.69
N TYR A 26 -3.30 -8.34 -0.27
CA TYR A 26 -2.84 -8.25 1.11
C TYR A 26 -3.96 -7.88 2.09
N TYR A 27 -4.91 -7.05 1.69
CA TYR A 27 -6.06 -6.75 2.54
C TYR A 27 -6.98 -7.96 2.72
N ASN A 28 -7.37 -8.65 1.64
CA ASN A 28 -8.25 -9.82 1.73
C ASN A 28 -7.58 -11.00 2.45
N ILE A 29 -6.31 -11.24 2.13
CA ILE A 29 -5.50 -12.29 2.76
C ILE A 29 -5.27 -11.92 4.22
N GLY A 30 -4.75 -10.73 4.50
CA GLY A 30 -4.45 -10.25 5.84
C GLY A 30 -5.68 -10.26 6.76
N LYS A 31 -6.86 -9.86 6.27
CA LYS A 31 -8.10 -9.93 7.05
C LYS A 31 -8.47 -11.37 7.44
N LYS A 32 -8.27 -12.32 6.52
CA LYS A 32 -8.49 -13.76 6.77
C LYS A 32 -7.44 -14.33 7.73
N PHE A 33 -6.22 -13.81 7.72
CA PHE A 33 -5.16 -14.20 8.65
C PHE A 33 -5.32 -13.60 10.04
N VAL A 34 -5.81 -12.36 10.18
CA VAL A 34 -6.19 -11.77 11.46
C VAL A 34 -7.18 -12.69 12.19
N THR A 35 -8.24 -13.14 11.50
CA THR A 35 -9.23 -14.06 12.11
C THR A 35 -8.70 -15.45 12.45
N LYS A 36 -7.55 -15.84 11.90
CA LYS A 36 -6.94 -17.17 12.11
C LYS A 36 -5.76 -17.13 13.08
N THR A 37 -5.29 -15.95 13.46
CA THR A 37 -4.13 -15.80 14.34
C THR A 37 -4.60 -15.50 15.76
N VAL A 38 -4.00 -16.17 16.74
CA VAL A 38 -4.39 -16.03 18.15
C VAL A 38 -4.22 -14.58 18.60
N ASP A 39 -5.28 -14.02 19.19
CA ASP A 39 -5.30 -12.66 19.71
C ASP A 39 -4.21 -12.45 20.77
N GLY A 40 -3.61 -11.26 20.78
CA GLY A 40 -2.52 -10.91 21.70
C GLY A 40 -1.13 -11.37 21.26
N THR A 41 -1.00 -12.14 20.17
CA THR A 41 0.31 -12.47 19.60
C THR A 41 0.91 -11.29 18.82
N LYS A 42 2.25 -11.20 18.77
CA LYS A 42 2.96 -10.21 17.94
C LYS A 42 2.54 -10.28 16.47
N LEU A 43 2.24 -11.48 15.98
CA LEU A 43 1.78 -11.73 14.61
C LEU A 43 0.37 -11.17 14.37
N ASN A 44 -0.58 -11.40 15.30
CA ASN A 44 -1.92 -10.83 15.22
C ASN A 44 -1.87 -9.29 15.26
N TRP A 45 -1.04 -8.71 16.13
CA TRP A 45 -0.83 -7.25 16.17
C TRP A 45 -0.26 -6.72 14.85
N ALA A 46 0.79 -7.34 14.33
CA ALA A 46 1.40 -6.94 13.06
C ALA A 46 0.41 -7.03 11.89
N LEU A 47 -0.36 -8.12 11.81
CA LEU A 47 -1.40 -8.30 10.80
C LEU A 47 -2.49 -7.24 10.93
N ASN A 48 -2.96 -6.95 12.15
CA ASN A 48 -3.94 -5.91 12.41
C ASN A 48 -3.42 -4.53 11.98
N VAL A 49 -2.18 -4.17 12.30
CA VAL A 49 -1.58 -2.92 11.80
C VAL A 49 -1.53 -2.89 10.27
N PHE A 50 -1.11 -4.00 9.65
CA PHE A 50 -0.99 -4.10 8.19
C PHE A 50 -2.33 -3.97 7.46
N VAL A 51 -3.41 -4.52 8.00
CA VAL A 51 -4.76 -4.40 7.42
C VAL A 51 -5.58 -3.28 8.04
N LYS A 52 -4.94 -2.32 8.72
CA LYS A 52 -5.60 -1.14 9.32
C LYS A 52 -6.75 -1.56 10.25
N ASN A 53 -6.52 -2.60 11.05
CA ASN A 53 -7.46 -3.25 11.97
C ASN A 53 -8.72 -3.81 11.27
N GLY A 54 -8.59 -4.22 10.00
CA GLY A 54 -9.70 -4.68 9.17
C GLY A 54 -10.51 -3.55 8.54
N THR A 55 -10.05 -2.29 8.68
CA THR A 55 -10.62 -1.12 7.99
C THR A 55 -10.16 -1.11 6.54
N LYS A 56 -11.09 -0.96 5.61
CA LYS A 56 -10.79 -1.02 4.17
C LYS A 56 -9.87 0.13 3.79
N MET A 57 -8.76 -0.18 3.12
CA MET A 57 -7.89 0.83 2.53
C MET A 57 -8.71 1.75 1.60
N ASP A 58 -8.60 3.05 1.82
CA ASP A 58 -9.35 4.07 1.11
C ASP A 58 -8.45 4.86 0.14
N SER A 59 -8.98 5.93 -0.46
CA SER A 59 -8.24 6.77 -1.41
C SER A 59 -7.13 7.60 -0.75
N SER A 60 -7.16 7.81 0.57
CA SER A 60 -6.10 8.53 1.29
C SER A 60 -4.81 7.70 1.35
N ASP A 61 -4.91 6.38 1.48
CA ASP A 61 -3.77 5.47 1.45
C ASP A 61 -3.08 5.46 0.06
N TYR A 62 -3.87 5.65 -1.00
CA TYR A 62 -3.37 5.82 -2.37
C TYR A 62 -2.67 7.17 -2.57
N PHE A 63 -3.19 8.24 -1.95
CA PHE A 63 -2.57 9.57 -2.01
C PHE A 63 -1.16 9.56 -1.41
N ILE A 64 -0.93 8.83 -0.31
CA ILE A 64 0.40 8.67 0.29
C ILE A 64 1.38 8.00 -0.69
N MET A 65 0.92 7.01 -1.46
CA MET A 65 1.73 6.36 -2.49
C MET A 65 2.07 7.31 -3.66
N ALA A 66 1.15 8.20 -4.02
CA ALA A 66 1.40 9.23 -5.04
C ALA A 66 2.43 10.27 -4.57
N VAL A 67 2.35 10.70 -3.31
CA VAL A 67 3.33 11.61 -2.68
C VAL A 67 4.72 10.95 -2.61
N LEU A 68 4.77 9.67 -2.24
CA LEU A 68 6.02 8.89 -2.23
C LEU A 68 6.63 8.78 -3.63
N ALA A 69 5.82 8.52 -4.66
CA ALA A 69 6.28 8.48 -6.05
C ALA A 69 6.83 9.85 -6.50
N ALA A 70 6.17 10.96 -6.14
CA ALA A 70 6.67 12.29 -6.44
C ALA A 70 8.02 12.59 -5.77
N LEU A 71 8.16 12.21 -4.49
CA LEU A 71 9.43 12.34 -3.76
C LEU A 71 10.54 11.51 -4.43
N PHE A 72 10.30 10.23 -4.72
CA PHE A 72 11.31 9.40 -5.39
C PHE A 72 11.67 9.93 -6.77
N ALA A 73 10.71 10.45 -7.54
CA ALA A 73 11.00 11.03 -8.84
C ALA A 73 11.85 12.32 -8.75
N ILE A 74 11.84 13.04 -7.63
CA ILE A 74 12.67 14.24 -7.41
C ILE A 74 14.09 13.83 -6.96
N TYR A 75 14.20 12.79 -6.14
CA TYR A 75 15.47 12.40 -5.49
C TYR A 75 16.27 11.32 -6.25
N LEU A 76 15.71 10.67 -7.27
CA LEU A 76 16.31 9.55 -8.03
C LEU A 76 16.47 9.87 -9.52
#